data_AF-A0A9P3V255-F1
#
_entry.id   AF-A0A9P3V255-F1
#
_cell.length_a   1.000
_cell.length_b   1.000
_cell.length_c   1.000
_cell.angle_alpha   90.00
_cell.angle_beta   90.00
_cell.angle_gamma   90.00
#
_symmetry.space_group_name_H-M   'P 1'
#
loop_
_entity.id
_entity.type
_entity.pdbx_description
1 polymer ?
#
loop_
_entity_poly.entity_id
_entity_poly.type
_entity_poly.pdbx_seq_one_letter_code
_entity_poly.pdbx_strand_id
1 'polypeptide(L)'
;MADHIVYNHGAVVGFAGEVGAQAAQLMEIHSDVLNLTQALGDFFQGHGATAFFDAQQQMLHGLEDLIQTVSRHAHTVHSVDEMAQATDAQMGNLFT
;
A
#
# COMPACT_ATOMS: atom_id res chain seq x y z
N MET A 1 -8.81 32.73 -20.29
CA MET A 1 -8.26 32.31 -19.00
C MET A 1 -8.19 30.79 -19.08
N ALA A 2 -6.99 30.24 -19.18
CA ALA A 2 -6.84 28.79 -19.21
C ALA A 2 -7.31 28.24 -17.86
N ASP A 3 -8.22 27.27 -17.89
CA ASP A 3 -8.65 26.54 -16.72
C ASP A 3 -7.46 25.69 -16.27
N HIS A 4 -6.69 26.21 -15.31
CA HIS A 4 -5.55 25.49 -14.76
C HIS A 4 -6.11 24.30 -14.00
N ILE A 5 -5.67 23.08 -14.33
CA ILE A 5 -5.96 21.95 -13.45
C ILE A 5 -5.19 22.21 -12.15
N VAL A 6 -5.87 22.72 -11.13
CA VAL A 6 -5.27 22.97 -9.82
C VAL A 6 -5.19 21.64 -9.09
N TYR A 7 -4.06 20.96 -9.25
CA TYR A 7 -3.73 19.81 -8.43
C TYR A 7 -3.26 20.29 -7.05
N ASN A 8 -3.88 19.79 -5.98
CA ASN A 8 -3.34 19.99 -4.63
C ASN A 8 -2.22 18.98 -4.38
N HIS A 9 -1.05 19.23 -4.99
CA HIS A 9 0.12 18.36 -4.93
C HIS A 9 0.50 17.98 -3.51
N GLY A 10 0.44 18.94 -2.57
CA GLY A 10 0.74 18.70 -1.15
C GLY A 10 -0.20 17.69 -0.49
N ALA A 11 -1.51 17.78 -0.77
CA ALA A 11 -2.49 16.83 -0.24
C ALA A 11 -2.34 15.44 -0.87
N VAL A 12 -2.06 15.38 -2.18
CA VAL A 12 -1.91 14.12 -2.93
C VAL A 12 -0.66 13.35 -2.49
N VAL A 13 0.48 14.03 -2.40
CA VAL A 13 1.74 13.44 -1.94
C VAL A 13 1.67 13.06 -0.46
N GLY A 14 1.07 13.92 0.37
CA GLY A 14 0.84 13.61 1.79
C GLY A 14 0.02 12.35 1.98
N PHE A 15 -1.11 12.22 1.28
CA PHE A 15 -1.95 11.04 1.32
C PHE A 15 -1.22 9.78 0.82
N ALA A 16 -0.47 9.86 -0.29
CA ALA A 16 0.32 8.74 -0.78
C ALA A 16 1.39 8.27 0.23
N GLY A 17 2.03 9.21 0.93
CA GLY A 17 2.97 8.92 2.00
C GLY A 17 2.33 8.22 3.19
N GLU A 18 1.16 8.70 3.65
CA GLU A 18 0.38 8.07 4.72
C GLU A 18 -0.04 6.64 4.35
N VAL A 19 -0.51 6.44 3.11
CA VAL A 19 -0.87 5.13 2.57
C VAL A 19 0.33 4.17 2.55
N GLY A 20 1.52 4.66 2.18
CA GLY A 20 2.76 3.88 2.25
C GLY A 20 3.13 3.49 3.69
N ALA A 21 2.99 4.41 4.65
CA ALA A 21 3.26 4.15 6.05
C ALA A 21 2.29 3.12 6.65
N GLN A 22 1.00 3.20 6.31
CA GLN A 22 -0.01 2.21 6.72
C GLN A 22 0.29 0.83 6.13
N ALA A 23 0.73 0.75 4.87
CA ALA A 23 1.15 -0.51 4.26
C ALA A 23 2.34 -1.15 5.01
N ALA A 24 3.30 -0.34 5.47
CA ALA A 24 4.42 -0.82 6.28
C ALA A 24 3.97 -1.39 7.63
N GLN A 25 3.03 -0.71 8.32
CA GLN A 25 2.45 -1.22 9.58
C GLN A 25 1.70 -2.55 9.36
N LEU A 26 0.99 -2.70 8.24
CA LEU A 26 0.32 -3.96 7.91
C LEU A 26 1.31 -5.10 7.66
N MET A 27 2.51 -4.84 7.13
CA MET A 27 3.57 -5.86 7.00
C MET A 27 4.08 -6.34 8.36
N GLU A 28 4.22 -5.43 9.32
CA GLU A 28 4.61 -5.77 10.69
C GLU A 28 3.55 -6.68 11.34
N ILE A 29 2.27 -6.29 11.25
CA ILE A 29 1.15 -7.11 11.73
C ILE A 29 1.12 -8.48 11.04
N HIS A 30 1.34 -8.53 9.74
CA HIS A 30 1.42 -9.78 8.99
C HIS A 30 2.50 -10.72 9.58
N SER A 31 3.71 -10.20 9.82
CA SER A 31 4.80 -10.96 10.41
C SER A 31 4.45 -11.48 11.82
N ASP A 32 3.82 -10.65 12.65
CA ASP A 32 3.42 -11.04 14.00
C ASP A 32 2.37 -12.15 14.01
N VAL A 33 1.34 -12.03 13.15
CA VAL A 33 0.30 -13.05 13.01
C VAL A 33 0.89 -14.36 12.51
N LEU A 34 1.83 -14.31 11.56
CA LEU A 34 2.52 -15.51 11.07
C LEU A 34 3.29 -16.19 12.21
N ASN A 35 4.07 -15.44 12.98
CA ASN A 35 4.85 -15.95 14.11
C ASN A 35 3.95 -16.58 15.19
N LEU A 36 2.85 -15.91 15.56
CA LEU A 36 1.89 -16.43 16.52
C LEU A 36 1.19 -17.70 16.02
N THR A 37 0.85 -17.73 14.74
CA THR A 37 0.23 -18.91 14.10
C THR A 37 1.18 -20.10 14.15
N GLN A 38 2.47 -19.90 13.85
CA GLN A 38 3.47 -20.97 13.95
C GLN A 38 3.64 -21.47 15.39
N ALA A 39 3.69 -20.56 16.37
CA ALA A 39 3.80 -20.92 17.79
C ALA A 39 2.58 -21.72 18.30
N LEU A 40 1.39 -21.48 17.74
CA LEU A 40 0.18 -22.27 18.04
C LEU A 40 0.26 -23.71 17.51
N GLY A 41 1.04 -23.97 16.46
CA GLY A 41 1.19 -25.29 15.82
C GLY A 41 1.66 -26.38 16.77
N ASP A 42 2.48 -26.02 17.76
CA ASP A 42 3.01 -26.97 18.74
C ASP A 42 1.93 -27.49 19.71
N PHE A 43 0.87 -26.70 19.94
CA PHE A 43 -0.16 -26.99 20.94
C PHE A 43 -1.52 -27.35 20.34
N PHE A 44 -1.82 -26.88 19.13
CA PHE A 44 -3.09 -27.09 18.46
C PHE A 44 -2.94 -28.14 17.36
N GLN A 45 -3.39 -29.37 17.64
CA GLN A 45 -3.26 -30.52 16.74
C GLN A 45 -4.62 -31.17 16.45
N GLY A 46 -4.72 -31.88 15.32
CA GLY A 46 -5.93 -32.57 14.86
C GLY A 46 -6.60 -31.92 13.64
N HIS A 47 -7.70 -32.49 13.15
CA HIS A 47 -8.36 -32.04 11.92
C HIS A 47 -8.79 -30.55 11.93
N GLY A 48 -9.19 -30.01 13.09
CA GLY A 48 -9.53 -28.59 13.23
C GLY A 48 -8.30 -27.66 13.15
N ALA A 49 -7.12 -28.17 13.51
CA ALA A 49 -5.88 -27.41 13.42
C ALA A 49 -5.45 -27.21 11.96
N THR A 50 -5.52 -28.25 11.14
CA THR A 50 -5.21 -28.15 9.70
C THR A 50 -6.09 -27.10 9.01
N ALA A 51 -7.42 -27.18 9.20
CA ALA A 51 -8.34 -26.21 8.59
C ALA A 51 -8.10 -24.77 9.07
N PHE A 52 -7.75 -24.59 10.35
CA PHE A 52 -7.38 -23.28 10.89
C PHE A 52 -6.08 -22.74 10.27
N PHE A 53 -5.05 -23.58 10.16
CA PHE A 53 -3.76 -23.18 9.58
C PHE A 53 -3.87 -22.87 8.09
N ASP A 54 -4.66 -23.65 7.34
CA ASP A 54 -4.93 -23.38 5.93
C ASP A 54 -5.65 -22.03 5.76
N ALA A 55 -6.66 -21.76 6.59
CA ALA A 55 -7.36 -20.48 6.59
C ALA A 55 -6.45 -19.31 6.97
N GLN A 56 -5.55 -19.49 7.95
CA GLN A 56 -4.57 -18.45 8.30
C GLN A 56 -3.56 -18.20 7.19
N GLN A 57 -3.06 -19.22 6.50
CA GLN A 57 -2.17 -19.02 5.36
C GLN A 57 -2.88 -18.26 4.24
N GLN A 58 -4.15 -18.59 3.96
CA GLN A 58 -4.92 -17.88 2.94
C GLN A 58 -5.15 -16.41 3.31
N MET A 59 -5.44 -16.12 4.58
CA MET A 59 -5.58 -14.74 5.08
C MET A 59 -4.26 -13.97 4.96
N LEU A 60 -3.14 -14.58 5.36
CA LEU A 60 -1.82 -13.97 5.32
C LEU A 60 -1.40 -13.62 3.88
N HIS A 61 -1.60 -14.54 2.93
CA HIS A 61 -1.39 -14.26 1.51
C HIS A 61 -2.27 -13.12 0.99
N GLY A 62 -3.56 -13.12 1.33
CA GLY A 62 -4.46 -12.03 0.93
C GLY A 62 -4.05 -10.67 1.51
N LEU A 63 -3.52 -10.66 2.74
CA LEU A 63 -2.99 -9.45 3.37
C LEU A 63 -1.71 -8.95 2.69
N GLU A 64 -0.81 -9.86 2.33
CA GLU A 64 0.40 -9.53 1.56
C GLU A 64 0.06 -8.91 0.20
N ASP A 65 -0.87 -9.51 -0.56
CA ASP A 65 -1.34 -8.99 -1.85
C ASP A 65 -1.98 -7.60 -1.71
N LEU A 66 -2.75 -7.38 -0.64
CA LEU A 66 -3.34 -6.09 -0.33
C LEU A 66 -2.26 -5.03 -0.09
N ILE A 67 -1.26 -5.34 0.75
CA ILE A 67 -0.14 -4.45 1.06
C ILE A 67 0.61 -4.08 -0.22
N GLN A 68 0.92 -5.05 -1.08
CA GLN A 68 1.61 -4.81 -2.35
C GLN A 68 0.80 -3.88 -3.26
N THR A 69 -0.52 -4.10 -3.34
CA THR A 69 -1.43 -3.27 -4.13
C THR A 69 -1.46 -1.83 -3.64
N VAL A 70 -1.57 -1.64 -2.32
CA VAL A 70 -1.59 -0.32 -1.68
C VAL A 70 -0.25 0.41 -1.87
N SER A 71 0.87 -0.29 -1.71
CA SER A 71 2.20 0.26 -1.96
C SER A 71 2.38 0.69 -3.42
N ARG A 72 1.94 -0.13 -4.38
CA ARG A 72 1.96 0.22 -5.81
C ARG A 72 1.07 1.42 -6.11
N HIS A 73 -0.09 1.52 -5.47
CA HIS A 73 -0.98 2.68 -5.62
C HIS A 73 -0.30 3.97 -5.18
N ALA A 74 0.36 3.98 -4.00
CA ALA A 74 1.11 5.13 -3.52
C ALA A 74 2.22 5.56 -4.50
N HIS A 75 2.97 4.60 -5.05
CA HIS A 75 3.99 4.89 -6.08
C HIS A 75 3.39 5.50 -7.35
N THR A 76 2.28 4.96 -7.85
CA THR A 76 1.61 5.50 -9.03
C THR A 76 1.13 6.93 -8.78
N VAL A 77 0.53 7.20 -7.62
CA VAL A 77 0.08 8.55 -7.25
C VAL A 77 1.26 9.53 -7.23
N HIS A 78 2.39 9.13 -6.65
CA HIS A 78 3.59 9.95 -6.64
C HIS A 78 4.13 10.23 -8.05
N SER A 79 4.22 9.19 -8.89
CA SER A 79 4.69 9.34 -10.28
C SER A 79 3.78 10.24 -11.12
N VAL A 80 2.46 10.13 -10.96
CA VAL A 80 1.49 11.01 -11.65
C VAL A 80 1.65 12.46 -11.18
N ASP A 81 1.90 12.70 -9.89
CA ASP A 81 2.13 14.04 -9.36
C ASP A 81 3.40 14.68 -9.95
N GLU A 82 4.51 13.94 -10.00
CA GLU A 82 5.76 14.40 -10.61
C GLU A 82 5.57 14.72 -12.11
N MET A 83 4.83 13.87 -12.84
CA MET A 83 4.52 14.11 -14.25
C MET A 83 3.65 15.35 -14.46
N ALA A 84 2.68 15.59 -13.58
CA ALA A 84 1.84 16.79 -13.62
C ALA A 84 2.67 18.06 -13.41
N GLN A 85 3.53 18.07 -12.37
CA GLN A 85 4.44 19.20 -12.12
C GLN A 85 5.39 19.47 -13.29
N ALA A 86 5.96 18.42 -13.89
CA ALA A 86 6.84 18.55 -15.06
C ALA A 86 6.10 19.11 -16.28
N THR A 87 4.86 18.69 -16.49
CA THR A 87 4.01 19.19 -17.60
C THR A 87 3.67 20.67 -17.41
N ASP A 88 3.32 21.08 -16.19
CA ASP A 88 3.04 22.48 -15.86
C ASP A 88 4.27 23.38 -16.06
N ALA A 89 5.46 22.92 -15.65
CA ALA A 89 6.71 23.64 -15.87
C ALA A 89 7.03 23.81 -17.37
N GLN A 90 6.81 22.76 -18.17
CA GLN A 90 7.00 22.82 -19.63
C GLN A 90 6.01 23.78 -20.30
N MET A 91 4.73 23.76 -19.89
CA MET A 91 3.73 24.69 -20.41
C MET A 91 4.02 26.14 -20.01
N GLY A 92 4.47 26.38 -18.78
CA GLY A 92 4.88 27.71 -18.33
C GLY A 92 5.98 28.31 -19.23
N ASN A 93 6.93 27.49 -19.66
CA ASN A 93 8.04 27.91 -20.53
C ASN A 93 7.63 28.14 -22.00
N LEU A 94 6.45 27.70 -22.43
CA LEU A 94 5.91 27.93 -23.78
C LEU A 94 5.22 29.28 -23.93
N PHE A 95 4.83 29.93 -22.82
CA PHE A 95 4.09 31.19 -22.82
C PHE A 95 4.89 32.37 -22.25
N THR A 96 6.19 32.18 -21.98
CA THR A 96 7.19 33.21 -21.68
C THR A 96 8.06 33.51 -22.89
#